data_AF-A0A852AAY2-F1
#
_entry.id   AF-A0A852AAY2-F1
#
_cell.length_a   1.000
_cell.length_b   1.000
_cell.length_c   1.000
_cell.angle_alpha   90.00
_cell.angle_beta   90.00
_cell.angle_gamma   90.00
#
_symmetry.space_group_name_H-M   'P 1'
#
loop_
_entity.id
_entity.type
_entity.pdbx_description
1 polymer ?
#
loop_
_entity_poly.entity_id
_entity_poly.type
_entity_poly.pdbx_seq_one_letter_code
_entity_poly.pdbx_strand_id
1 'polypeptide(L)'
;LQKHGITHVICIRQNIEANFIKPNFQQLFRYLVLDIADNPVENIIRFFPMTKEFIDGSLQSGGKVLVHGNAGISRSAALVIAYIMETFGVKYRDAFTYVQERRFCINPNAGFVHQLQEYEAIYLAKLTIQMMSPLQLERSLSVPPGSTGSLKRMHEEDEDLGTMQVAAAQNG
;
A
#
# COMPACT_ATOMS: atom_id res chain seq x y z
N LEU A 1 8.05 -1.70 26.85
CA LEU A 1 8.27 -2.68 25.76
C LEU A 1 8.36 -4.12 26.29
N GLN A 2 9.28 -4.43 27.20
CA GLN A 2 9.46 -5.78 27.76
C GLN A 2 8.20 -6.38 28.41
N LYS A 3 7.45 -5.61 29.21
CA LYS A 3 6.16 -6.04 29.80
C LYS A 3 5.17 -6.61 28.77
N HIS A 4 5.20 -6.11 27.53
CA HIS A 4 4.31 -6.55 26.47
C HIS A 4 4.89 -7.70 25.64
N GLY A 5 6.14 -8.12 25.90
CA GLY A 5 6.84 -9.15 25.12
C GLY A 5 7.35 -8.67 23.77
N ILE A 6 7.57 -7.36 23.59
CA ILE A 6 8.18 -6.83 22.35
C ILE A 6 9.62 -7.35 22.24
N THR A 7 9.97 -7.86 21.07
CA THR A 7 11.29 -8.43 20.73
C THR A 7 11.91 -7.77 19.52
N HIS A 8 11.06 -7.27 18.62
CA HIS A 8 11.44 -6.65 17.36
C HIS A 8 10.80 -5.26 17.26
N VAL A 9 11.50 -4.32 16.65
CA VAL A 9 11.03 -2.94 16.47
C VAL A 9 11.30 -2.47 15.04
N ILE A 10 10.25 -2.07 14.33
CA ILE A 10 10.36 -1.33 13.08
C ILE A 10 10.32 0.15 13.41
N CYS A 11 11.44 0.84 13.15
CA CYS A 11 11.65 2.25 13.42
C CYS A 11 11.66 3.03 12.11
N ILE A 12 10.60 3.82 11.88
CA ILE A 12 10.39 4.54 10.63
C ILE A 12 10.64 6.02 10.85
N ARG A 13 11.60 6.59 10.13
CA ARG A 13 11.99 8.00 10.27
C ARG A 13 12.75 8.46 9.06
N GLN A 14 12.71 9.76 8.76
CA GLN A 14 13.66 10.38 7.85
C GLN A 14 15.02 10.58 8.53
N ASN A 15 16.09 10.71 7.75
CA ASN A 15 17.41 11.06 8.31
C ASN A 15 17.40 12.35 9.16
N ILE A 16 16.60 13.35 8.78
CA ILE A 16 16.44 14.59 9.56
C ILE A 16 15.80 14.36 10.96
N GLU A 17 15.06 13.26 11.12
CA GLU A 17 14.41 12.87 12.39
C GLU A 17 15.31 11.93 13.23
N ALA A 18 16.45 11.46 12.69
CA ALA A 18 17.27 10.43 13.32
C ALA A 18 17.88 10.85 14.68
N ASN A 19 17.94 12.15 14.96
CA ASN A 19 18.41 12.66 16.24
C ASN A 19 17.48 12.29 17.42
N PHE A 20 16.18 12.13 17.15
CA PHE A 20 15.16 11.85 18.18
C PHE A 20 14.34 10.58 17.90
N ILE A 21 14.36 10.05 16.67
CA ILE A 21 13.75 8.76 16.32
C ILE A 21 14.86 7.77 15.91
N LYS A 22 15.30 6.94 16.86
CA LYS A 22 16.40 6.01 16.66
C LYS A 22 16.31 4.77 17.55
N PRO A 23 17.02 3.67 17.20
CA PRO A 23 17.17 2.52 18.07
C PRO A 23 17.84 2.90 19.40
N ASN A 24 17.08 2.91 20.50
CA ASN A 24 17.58 3.28 21.83
C ASN A 24 18.06 2.08 22.66
N PHE A 25 17.64 0.86 22.30
CA PHE A 25 17.87 -0.35 23.11
C PHE A 25 18.35 -1.53 22.24
N GLN A 26 19.44 -1.33 21.48
CA GLN A 26 19.94 -2.29 20.49
C GLN A 26 20.31 -3.66 21.07
N GLN A 27 20.65 -3.73 22.36
CA GLN A 27 20.96 -4.98 23.05
C GLN A 27 19.72 -5.77 23.50
N LEU A 28 18.53 -5.13 23.48
CA LEU A 28 17.28 -5.72 23.99
C LEU A 28 16.30 -6.07 22.88
N PHE A 29 16.35 -5.38 21.74
CA PHE A 29 15.44 -5.60 20.62
C PHE A 29 16.20 -5.67 19.31
N ARG A 30 15.68 -6.46 18.38
CA ARG A 30 16.12 -6.45 16.98
C ARG A 30 15.41 -5.32 16.25
N TYR A 31 16.16 -4.51 15.52
CA TYR A 31 15.63 -3.34 14.83
C TYR A 31 15.62 -3.52 13.31
N LEU A 32 14.53 -3.12 12.68
CA LEU A 32 14.49 -2.76 11.27
C LEU A 32 14.28 -1.24 11.19
N VAL A 33 15.19 -0.55 10.51
CA VAL A 33 15.17 0.91 10.46
C VAL A 33 14.90 1.34 9.03
N LEU A 34 13.81 2.06 8.81
CA LEU A 34 13.34 2.45 7.48
C LEU A 34 13.43 3.98 7.31
N ASP A 35 14.11 4.41 6.27
CA ASP A 35 14.21 5.82 5.86
C ASP A 35 13.04 6.18 4.94
N ILE A 36 11.97 6.72 5.52
CA ILE A 36 10.71 6.97 4.81
C ILE A 36 10.21 8.36 5.20
N ALA A 37 10.03 9.20 4.17
CA ALA A 37 9.41 10.51 4.29
C ALA A 37 7.89 10.42 4.39
N ASP A 38 7.26 11.29 5.20
CA ASP A 38 5.80 11.32 5.31
C ASP A 38 5.19 12.29 4.29
N ASN A 39 5.32 11.96 3.01
CA ASN A 39 4.74 12.74 1.93
C ASN A 39 4.12 11.83 0.85
N PRO A 40 3.19 12.34 0.04
CA PRO A 40 2.48 11.53 -0.95
C PRO A 40 3.34 10.97 -2.10
N VAL A 41 4.53 11.51 -2.35
CA VAL A 41 5.41 11.05 -3.44
C VAL A 41 6.45 10.03 -2.97
N GLU A 42 6.54 9.78 -1.65
CA GLU A 42 7.42 8.74 -1.12
C GLU A 42 6.92 7.35 -1.52
N ASN A 43 7.79 6.56 -2.16
CA ASN A 43 7.50 5.19 -2.54
C ASN A 43 7.63 4.28 -1.30
N ILE A 44 6.54 4.11 -0.57
CA ILE A 44 6.45 3.23 0.59
C ILE A 44 6.18 1.78 0.21
N ILE A 45 5.55 1.51 -0.93
CA ILE A 45 5.14 0.16 -1.37
C ILE A 45 6.32 -0.80 -1.48
N ARG A 46 7.51 -0.31 -1.87
CA ARG A 46 8.74 -1.12 -1.92
C ARG A 46 9.16 -1.72 -0.58
N PHE A 47 8.70 -1.15 0.54
CA PHE A 47 9.03 -1.65 1.89
C PHE A 47 8.03 -2.67 2.42
N PHE A 48 6.87 -2.87 1.77
CA PHE A 48 5.85 -3.78 2.27
C PHE A 48 6.36 -5.24 2.37
N PRO A 49 7.03 -5.82 1.35
CA PRO A 49 7.54 -7.20 1.45
C PRO A 49 8.58 -7.37 2.56
N MET A 50 9.52 -6.42 2.67
CA MET A 50 10.55 -6.44 3.71
C MET A 50 9.95 -6.33 5.12
N THR A 51 8.95 -5.46 5.29
CA THR A 51 8.25 -5.29 6.57
C THR A 51 7.45 -6.55 6.92
N LYS A 52 6.79 -7.16 5.93
CA LYS A 52 6.07 -8.43 6.08
C LYS A 52 6.99 -9.54 6.57
N GLU A 53 8.11 -9.76 5.88
CA GLU A 53 9.09 -10.79 6.23
C GLU A 53 9.63 -10.58 7.66
N PHE A 54 9.97 -9.35 8.02
CA PHE A 54 10.46 -9.03 9.37
C PHE A 54 9.40 -9.29 10.45
N ILE A 55 8.13 -8.96 10.19
CA ILE A 55 7.05 -9.23 11.13
C ILE A 55 6.81 -10.74 11.26
N ASP A 56 6.69 -11.45 10.14
CA ASP A 56 6.47 -12.89 10.12
C ASP A 56 7.56 -13.64 10.85
N GLY A 57 8.83 -13.33 10.59
CA GLY A 57 9.96 -13.96 11.27
C GLY A 57 9.91 -13.76 12.79
N SER A 58 9.54 -12.56 13.24
CA SER A 58 9.32 -12.32 14.67
C SER A 58 8.18 -13.15 15.22
N LEU A 59 7.01 -13.16 14.57
CA LEU A 59 5.82 -13.85 15.09
C LEU A 59 6.00 -15.38 15.09
N GLN A 60 6.63 -15.93 14.05
CA GLN A 60 6.96 -17.37 13.97
C GLN A 60 7.90 -17.82 15.09
N SER A 61 8.80 -16.94 15.55
CA SER A 61 9.66 -17.19 16.71
C SER A 61 8.97 -17.00 18.07
N GLY A 62 7.66 -16.72 18.10
CA GLY A 62 6.90 -16.42 19.32
C GLY A 62 7.13 -15.01 19.86
N GLY A 63 7.83 -14.16 19.12
CA GLY A 63 8.10 -12.77 19.46
C GLY A 63 6.93 -11.84 19.12
N LYS A 64 7.05 -10.57 19.53
CA LYS A 64 6.14 -9.49 19.13
C LYS A 64 6.89 -8.30 18.55
N VAL A 65 6.23 -7.58 17.66
CA VAL A 65 6.78 -6.45 16.92
C VAL A 65 6.10 -5.15 17.32
N LEU A 66 6.90 -4.11 17.55
CA LEU A 66 6.42 -2.73 17.57
C LEU A 66 6.75 -2.07 16.23
N VAL A 67 5.75 -1.50 15.55
CA VAL A 67 5.96 -0.65 14.37
C VAL A 67 5.68 0.79 14.78
N HIS A 68 6.67 1.68 14.66
CA HIS A 68 6.48 3.09 15.03
C HIS A 68 7.12 4.03 14.03
N GLY A 69 6.54 5.23 13.92
CA GLY A 69 7.17 6.38 13.29
C GLY A 69 7.32 7.51 14.29
N ASN A 70 7.20 8.76 13.81
CA ASN A 70 7.13 9.94 14.66
C ASN A 70 5.81 10.01 15.45
N ALA A 71 4.69 10.34 14.79
CA ALA A 71 3.38 10.48 15.43
C ALA A 71 2.58 9.16 15.51
N GLY A 72 3.01 8.12 14.79
CA GLY A 72 2.21 6.89 14.65
C GLY A 72 0.91 7.09 13.88
N ILE A 73 0.84 8.07 12.97
CA ILE A 73 -0.38 8.47 12.25
C ILE A 73 -0.38 7.92 10.82
N SER A 74 0.68 8.18 10.04
CA SER A 74 0.69 7.89 8.60
C SER A 74 1.65 6.74 8.24
N ARG A 75 2.97 6.95 8.24
CA ARG A 75 3.98 5.94 7.83
C ARG A 75 3.84 4.57 8.49
N SER A 76 3.79 4.53 9.83
CA SER A 76 3.64 3.27 10.57
C SER A 76 2.27 2.63 10.38
N ALA A 77 1.21 3.44 10.29
CA ALA A 77 -0.12 2.92 10.02
C ALA A 77 -0.19 2.27 8.64
N ALA A 78 0.41 2.89 7.62
CA ALA A 78 0.47 2.32 6.26
C ALA A 78 1.16 0.95 6.24
N LEU A 79 2.31 0.79 6.89
CA LEU A 79 3.00 -0.52 6.97
C LEU A 79 2.16 -1.58 7.71
N VAL A 80 1.47 -1.20 8.79
CA VAL A 80 0.60 -2.11 9.54
C VAL A 80 -0.62 -2.51 8.72
N ILE A 81 -1.23 -1.57 8.00
CA ILE A 81 -2.37 -1.83 7.11
C ILE A 81 -1.94 -2.79 5.98
N ALA A 82 -0.80 -2.52 5.32
CA ALA A 82 -0.25 -3.41 4.28
C ALA A 82 -0.04 -4.84 4.80
N TYR A 83 0.54 -4.97 6.01
CA TYR A 83 0.73 -6.27 6.65
C TYR A 83 -0.60 -7.00 6.89
N ILE A 84 -1.63 -6.31 7.38
CA ILE A 84 -2.95 -6.90 7.64
C ILE A 84 -3.62 -7.33 6.33
N MET A 85 -3.60 -6.47 5.32
CA MET A 85 -4.17 -6.76 4.00
C MET A 85 -3.61 -8.05 3.41
N GLU A 86 -2.30 -8.18 3.37
CA GLU A 86 -1.63 -9.36 2.80
C GLU A 86 -1.77 -10.61 3.68
N THR A 87 -1.63 -10.47 5.00
CA THR A 87 -1.66 -11.63 5.92
C THR A 87 -3.06 -12.24 6.02
N PHE A 88 -4.10 -11.41 6.01
CA PHE A 88 -5.48 -11.85 6.23
C PHE A 88 -6.33 -11.85 4.96
N GLY A 89 -5.77 -11.45 3.81
CA GLY A 89 -6.48 -11.42 2.53
C GLY A 89 -7.69 -10.46 2.52
N VAL A 90 -7.66 -9.42 3.34
CA VAL A 90 -8.76 -8.45 3.49
C VAL A 90 -8.49 -7.19 2.67
N LYS A 91 -9.54 -6.48 2.28
CA LYS A 91 -9.40 -5.26 1.47
C LYS A 91 -8.80 -4.10 2.26
N TYR A 92 -8.26 -3.09 1.57
CA TYR A 92 -7.74 -1.86 2.18
C TYR A 92 -8.72 -1.25 3.19
N ARG A 93 -9.99 -1.11 2.80
CA ARG A 93 -11.02 -0.49 3.64
C ARG A 93 -11.19 -1.24 4.97
N ASP A 94 -11.21 -2.56 4.91
CA ASP A 94 -11.45 -3.41 6.09
C ASP A 94 -10.22 -3.41 7.01
N ALA A 95 -9.01 -3.48 6.42
CA ALA A 95 -7.75 -3.35 7.16
C ALA A 95 -7.61 -1.96 7.81
N PHE A 96 -7.95 -0.88 7.09
CA PHE A 96 -7.93 0.48 7.61
C PHE A 96 -8.86 0.62 8.82
N THR A 97 -10.12 0.20 8.70
CA THR A 97 -11.09 0.24 9.80
C THR A 97 -10.59 -0.55 11.00
N TYR A 98 -10.08 -1.76 10.78
CA TYR A 98 -9.54 -2.60 11.86
C TYR A 98 -8.42 -1.91 12.66
N VAL A 99 -7.51 -1.21 11.98
CA VAL A 99 -6.43 -0.47 12.64
C VAL A 99 -6.97 0.80 13.29
N GLN A 100 -7.91 1.50 12.65
CA GLN A 100 -8.50 2.74 13.17
C GLN A 100 -9.25 2.51 14.48
N GLU A 101 -10.00 1.41 14.59
CA GLU A 101 -10.69 1.03 15.84
C GLU A 101 -9.72 0.86 17.03
N ARG A 102 -8.47 0.45 16.76
CA ARG A 102 -7.42 0.26 17.78
C ARG A 102 -6.56 1.50 17.99
N ARG A 103 -6.51 2.38 17.00
CA ARG A 103 -5.77 3.64 17.02
C ARG A 103 -6.51 4.68 16.17
N PHE A 104 -7.45 5.39 16.80
CA PHE A 104 -8.37 6.31 16.12
C PHE A 104 -7.68 7.40 15.28
N CYS A 105 -6.46 7.79 15.65
CA CYS A 105 -5.73 8.88 15.01
C CYS A 105 -4.93 8.46 13.76
N ILE A 106 -5.01 7.20 13.31
CA ILE A 106 -4.35 6.84 12.06
C ILE A 106 -4.94 7.66 10.91
N ASN A 107 -4.05 8.13 10.03
CA ASN A 107 -4.40 8.87 8.84
C ASN A 107 -3.22 8.82 7.85
N PRO A 108 -3.02 7.69 7.15
CA PRO A 108 -2.05 7.63 6.05
C PRO A 108 -2.29 8.74 5.04
N ASN A 109 -1.23 9.37 4.54
CA ASN A 109 -1.37 10.37 3.49
C ASN A 109 -1.94 9.77 2.20
N ALA A 110 -2.51 10.60 1.32
CA ALA A 110 -3.19 10.14 0.10
C ALA A 110 -2.31 9.26 -0.81
N GLY A 111 -1.01 9.57 -0.94
CA GLY A 111 -0.08 8.77 -1.74
C GLY A 111 0.15 7.38 -1.16
N PHE A 112 0.18 7.24 0.16
CA PHE A 112 0.24 5.94 0.82
C PHE A 112 -1.05 5.16 0.68
N VAL A 113 -2.21 5.83 0.71
CA VAL A 113 -3.51 5.19 0.45
C VAL A 113 -3.54 4.61 -0.97
N HIS A 114 -3.11 5.36 -1.98
CA HIS A 114 -3.03 4.87 -3.35
C HIS A 114 -2.09 3.66 -3.46
N GLN A 115 -0.91 3.73 -2.86
CA GLN A 115 0.04 2.61 -2.84
C GLN A 115 -0.48 1.37 -2.11
N LEU A 116 -1.31 1.53 -1.07
CA LEU A 116 -1.99 0.40 -0.42
C LEU A 116 -3.03 -0.24 -1.35
N GLN A 117 -3.78 0.55 -2.09
CA GLN A 117 -4.74 0.06 -3.09
C GLN A 117 -4.05 -0.62 -4.29
N GLU A 118 -2.89 -0.11 -4.71
CA GLU A 118 -2.05 -0.80 -5.71
C GLU A 118 -1.55 -2.15 -5.18
N TYR A 119 -1.14 -2.18 -3.91
CA TYR A 119 -0.72 -3.42 -3.25
C TYR A 119 -1.87 -4.44 -3.15
N GLU A 120 -3.11 -3.96 -2.91
CA GLU A 120 -4.34 -4.76 -2.93
C GLU A 120 -4.50 -5.62 -4.17
N ALA A 121 -4.37 -5.02 -5.35
CA ALA A 121 -4.47 -5.76 -6.59
C ALA A 121 -3.41 -6.86 -6.70
N ILE A 122 -2.18 -6.57 -6.26
CA ILE A 122 -1.04 -7.51 -6.36
C ILE A 122 -1.26 -8.72 -5.46
N TYR A 123 -1.61 -8.54 -4.19
CA TYR A 123 -1.74 -9.70 -3.28
C TYR A 123 -3.05 -10.46 -3.50
N LEU A 124 -4.16 -9.80 -3.86
CA LEU A 124 -5.40 -10.53 -4.17
C LEU A 124 -5.21 -11.42 -5.40
N ALA A 125 -4.45 -10.97 -6.40
CA ALA A 125 -4.06 -11.82 -7.53
C ALA A 125 -3.21 -13.01 -7.07
N LYS A 126 -2.19 -12.79 -6.23
CA LYS A 126 -1.34 -13.86 -5.67
C LYS A 126 -2.16 -14.90 -4.87
N LEU A 127 -3.05 -14.45 -3.98
CA LEU A 127 -3.92 -15.32 -3.20
C LEU A 127 -4.86 -16.12 -4.11
N THR A 128 -5.44 -15.47 -5.11
CA THR A 128 -6.33 -16.14 -6.08
C THR A 128 -5.60 -17.28 -6.80
N ILE A 129 -4.37 -17.04 -7.27
CA ILE A 129 -3.54 -18.06 -7.93
C ILE A 129 -3.21 -19.21 -6.97
N GLN A 130 -2.88 -18.90 -5.71
CA GLN A 130 -2.58 -19.92 -4.70
C GLN A 130 -3.80 -20.79 -4.33
N MET A 131 -5.02 -20.25 -4.43
CA MET A 131 -6.26 -20.97 -4.14
C MET A 131 -6.80 -21.76 -5.36
N MET A 132 -6.27 -21.53 -6.56
CA MET A 132 -6.67 -22.26 -7.77
C MET A 132 -6.08 -23.67 -7.78
N SER A 133 -6.88 -24.65 -8.20
CA SER A 133 -6.37 -25.97 -8.58
C SER A 133 -5.55 -25.89 -9.88
N PRO A 134 -4.62 -26.83 -10.13
CA PRO A 134 -3.82 -26.86 -11.37
C PRO A 134 -4.66 -26.77 -12.66
N LEU A 135 -5.81 -27.46 -12.69
CA LEU A 135 -6.74 -27.45 -13.82
C LEU A 135 -7.41 -26.09 -14.05
N GLN A 136 -7.69 -25.35 -12.97
CA GLN A 136 -8.27 -24.00 -13.07
C GLN A 136 -7.24 -23.00 -13.61
N LEU A 137 -5.98 -23.15 -13.22
CA LEU A 137 -4.90 -22.29 -13.68
C LEU A 137 -4.63 -22.48 -15.19
N GLU A 138 -4.59 -23.73 -15.67
CA GLU A 138 -4.43 -24.03 -17.11
C GLU A 138 -5.54 -23.42 -17.96
N ARG A 139 -6.80 -23.51 -17.51
CA ARG A 139 -7.96 -22.95 -18.22
C ARG A 139 -7.98 -21.41 -18.23
N SER A 140 -7.46 -20.78 -17.18
CA SER A 140 -7.37 -19.31 -17.10
C SER A 140 -6.23 -18.74 -17.96
N LEU A 141 -5.18 -19.53 -18.22
CA LEU A 141 -4.03 -19.13 -19.04
C LEU A 141 -4.18 -19.51 -20.52
N SER A 142 -5.12 -20.38 -20.88
CA SER A 142 -5.38 -20.74 -22.27
C SER A 142 -6.02 -19.56 -23.03
N VAL A 143 -5.23 -18.92 -23.89
CA VAL A 143 -5.74 -17.96 -24.88
C VAL A 143 -6.50 -18.73 -25.96
N PRO A 144 -7.75 -18.37 -26.30
CA PRO A 144 -8.45 -19.02 -27.40
C PRO A 144 -7.70 -18.79 -28.73
N PRO A 145 -7.45 -19.82 -29.54
CA PRO A 145 -6.92 -19.62 -30.88
C PRO A 145 -8.02 -18.98 -31.73
N GLY A 146 -7.98 -17.65 -31.90
CA GLY A 146 -8.96 -16.96 -32.76
C GLY A 146 -9.03 -15.43 -32.70
N SER A 147 -8.40 -14.73 -31.75
CA SER A 147 -8.44 -13.26 -31.74
C SER A 147 -7.35 -12.65 -32.63
N THR A 148 -7.55 -12.69 -33.95
CA THR A 148 -6.88 -11.74 -34.84
C THR A 148 -7.38 -10.34 -34.51
N GLY A 149 -6.58 -9.56 -33.79
CA GLY A 149 -6.87 -8.17 -33.45
C GLY A 149 -6.97 -7.32 -34.71
N SER A 150 -8.19 -7.05 -35.17
CA SER A 150 -8.44 -6.02 -36.16
C SER A 150 -8.52 -4.68 -35.43
N LEU A 151 -7.45 -3.89 -35.52
CA LEU A 151 -7.42 -2.49 -35.08
C LEU A 151 -8.37 -1.67 -35.96
N LYS A 152 -9.66 -1.63 -35.63
CA LYS A 152 -10.57 -0.60 -36.14
C LYS A 152 -10.35 0.67 -35.33
N ARG A 153 -9.58 1.61 -35.90
CA ARG A 153 -9.64 3.04 -35.53
C ARG A 153 -11.08 3.50 -35.81
N MET A 154 -11.81 3.89 -34.77
CA MET A 154 -13.04 4.65 -34.92
C MET A 154 -12.66 6.12 -35.10
N HIS A 155 -12.84 6.62 -36.32
CA HIS A 155 -13.03 8.04 -36.62
C HIS A 155 -14.53 8.27 -36.49
N GLU A 156 -14.97 9.12 -35.56
CA GLU A 156 -16.30 9.71 -35.59
C GLU A 156 -16.12 11.16 -36.03
N GLU A 157 -16.64 11.44 -37.23
CA GLU A 157 -16.81 12.77 -37.79
C GLU A 157 -18.12 13.33 -37.24
N ASP A 158 -18.05 14.41 -36.45
CA ASP A 158 -19.21 15.24 -36.09
C ASP A 158 -19.17 16.53 -36.92
N GLU A 159 -19.99 16.57 -37.97
CA GLU A 159 -20.55 17.76 -38.62
C GLU A 159 -22.07 17.51 -38.63
N ASP A 160 -23.02 18.39 -38.31
CA ASP A 160 -23.11 19.86 -38.27
C ASP A 160 -24.49 20.18 -37.62
N LEU A 161 -24.59 21.28 -36.85
CA LEU A 161 -25.59 22.36 -37.07
C LEU A 161 -25.66 23.33 -35.89
N GLY A 162 -25.54 24.63 -36.20
CA GLY A 162 -26.52 25.60 -35.72
C GLY A 162 -26.02 26.75 -34.83
N THR A 163 -25.34 27.71 -35.45
CA THR A 163 -25.47 29.18 -35.29
C THR A 163 -26.18 29.74 -34.05
N MET A 164 -25.48 30.51 -33.21
CA MET A 164 -25.99 31.80 -32.72
C MET A 164 -24.84 32.69 -32.20
N GLN A 165 -24.98 33.97 -32.50
CA GLN A 165 -23.96 35.02 -32.57
C GLN A 165 -24.22 36.04 -31.46
N VAL A 166 -23.23 36.40 -30.63
CA VAL A 166 -23.20 37.77 -30.07
C VAL A 166 -21.81 38.23 -29.57
N ALA A 167 -21.37 39.33 -30.19
CA ALA A 167 -20.67 40.49 -29.65
C ALA A 167 -19.31 40.35 -28.94
N ALA A 168 -18.28 40.78 -29.67
CA ALA A 168 -17.04 41.33 -29.14
C ALA A 168 -17.30 42.64 -28.37
N ALA A 169 -16.68 42.78 -27.20
CA ALA A 169 -16.44 44.06 -26.55
C ALA A 169 -14.92 44.32 -26.58
N GLN A 170 -14.53 45.37 -27.28
CA GLN A 170 -13.20 45.96 -27.25
C GLN A 170 -13.05 46.85 -26.00
N ASN A 171 -11.80 46.90 -25.54
CA ASN A 171 -11.12 48.00 -24.85
C ASN A 171 -11.52 48.37 -23.42
N GLY A 172 -10.50 48.28 -22.55
CA GLY A 172 -10.36 48.91 -21.25
C GLY A 172 -8.95 48.66 -20.73
#